data_AF-A0A7W1BT67-F1
#
_entry.id   AF-A0A7W1BT67-F1
#
_cell.length_a   1.000
_cell.length_b   1.000
_cell.length_c   1.000
_cell.angle_alpha   90.00
_cell.angle_beta   90.00
_cell.angle_gamma   90.00
#
_symmetry.space_group_name_H-M   'P 1'
#
loop_
_entity.id
_entity.type
_entity.pdbx_description
1 polymer ?
#
loop_
_entity_poly.entity_id
_entity_poly.type
_entity_poly.pdbx_seq_one_letter_code
_entity_poly.pdbx_strand_id
1 'polypeptide(L)' 'DLGSTNGTFVNGERVTAQRLKAGDVVRVGQTELRLEA' A
#
# COMPACT_ATOMS: atom_id res chain seq x y z
N ASP A 1 -4.94 3.27 -7.00
CA ASP A 1 -4.37 4.63 -6.90
C ASP A 1 -5.32 5.61 -7.59
N LEU A 2 -5.82 6.62 -6.86
CA LEU A 2 -6.76 7.64 -7.36
C LEU A 2 -6.05 8.99 -7.62
N GLY A 3 -4.80 8.94 -8.10
CA GLY A 3 -4.05 10.15 -8.46
C GLY A 3 -3.30 10.82 -7.31
N SER A 4 -2.91 10.04 -6.29
CA SER A 4 -2.06 10.56 -5.21
C SER A 4 -0.66 10.92 -5.75
N THR A 5 -0.15 12.13 -5.44
CA THR A 5 1.17 12.61 -5.92
C THR A 5 2.31 11.66 -5.55
N ASN A 6 2.16 10.91 -4.46
CA ASN A 6 3.17 9.99 -3.94
C ASN A 6 2.93 8.52 -4.32
N GLY A 7 1.73 8.16 -4.79
CA GLY A 7 1.36 6.78 -5.11
C GLY A 7 1.02 5.91 -3.88
N THR A 8 0.50 4.72 -4.15
CA THR A 8 0.27 3.65 -3.17
C THR A 8 1.32 2.56 -3.36
N PHE A 9 1.89 2.06 -2.27
CA PHE A 9 2.86 0.97 -2.28
C PHE A 9 2.39 -0.18 -1.42
N VAL A 10 2.72 -1.41 -1.81
CA VAL A 10 2.56 -2.60 -0.99
C VAL A 10 3.92 -3.29 -0.94
N ASN A 11 4.42 -3.55 0.27
CA ASN A 11 5.74 -4.15 0.50
C ASN A 11 6.90 -3.43 -0.24
N GLY A 12 6.77 -2.11 -0.42
CA GLY A 12 7.76 -1.28 -1.11
C GLY A 12 7.55 -1.14 -2.62
N GLU A 13 6.65 -1.90 -3.24
CA GLU A 13 6.34 -1.83 -4.67
C GLU A 13 5.13 -0.94 -4.95
N ARG A 14 5.22 -0.07 -5.96
CA ARG A 14 4.11 0.84 -6.32
C ARG A 14 3.01 0.06 -7.05
N VAL A 15 1.77 0.18 -6.57
CA VAL A 15 0.62 -0.55 -7.15
C VAL A 15 -0.56 0.35 -7.48
N THR A 16 -1.26 0.02 -8.56
CA THR A 16 -2.54 0.63 -8.92
C THR A 16 -3.72 -0.13 -8.31
N ALA A 17 -3.63 -1.46 -8.28
CA ALA A 17 -4.53 -2.38 -7.59
C ALA A 17 -3.78 -3.68 -7.21
N GLN A 18 -3.98 -4.18 -5.99
CA GLN A 18 -3.44 -5.45 -5.52
C GLN A 18 -4.35 -6.03 -4.44
N ARG A 19 -4.48 -7.37 -4.39
CA ARG A 19 -5.16 -8.05 -3.29
C ARG A 19 -4.20 -8.24 -2.12
N LEU A 20 -4.55 -7.69 -0.96
CA LEU A 20 -3.74 -7.76 0.25
C LEU A 20 -3.91 -9.10 0.96
N LYS A 21 -2.85 -9.52 1.64
CA LYS A 21 -2.80 -10.68 2.53
C LYS A 21 -2.37 -10.23 3.92
N ALA A 22 -2.73 -11.01 4.95
CA ALA A 22 -2.24 -10.78 6.29
C ALA A 22 -0.70 -10.77 6.31
N GLY A 23 -0.12 -9.77 6.97
CA GLY A 23 1.31 -9.47 6.99
C GLY A 23 1.76 -8.43 5.97
N ASP A 24 0.93 -8.06 4.98
CA ASP A 24 1.29 -7.04 4.00
C ASP A 24 1.36 -5.65 4.63
N VAL A 25 2.34 -4.87 4.17
CA VAL A 25 2.53 -3.48 4.56
C VAL A 25 2.15 -2.59 3.40
N VAL A 26 1.13 -1.76 3.59
CA VAL A 26 0.64 -0.79 2.61
C VAL A 26 1.10 0.60 3.01
N ARG A 27 1.76 1.30 2.09
CA ARG A 27 2.13 2.71 2.27
C ARG A 27 1.30 3.59 1.35
N VAL A 28 0.60 4.56 1.92
CA VAL A 28 -0.17 5.56 1.20
C VAL A 28 0.38 6.93 1.56
N GLY A 29 1.09 7.57 0.63
CA GLY A 29 1.82 8.79 0.93
C GLY A 29 2.90 8.55 1.99
N GLN A 30 2.79 9.25 3.14
CA GLN A 30 3.70 9.11 4.28
C GLN A 30 3.17 8.17 5.37
N THR A 31 1.95 7.63 5.20
CA THR A 31 1.32 6.74 6.18
C THR A 31 1.60 5.29 5.83
N GLU A 32 1.97 4.49 6.82
CA GLU A 32 2.19 3.06 6.69
C GLU A 32 1.12 2.29 7.49
N LEU A 33 0.52 1.28 6.87
CA LEU A 33 -0.55 0.46 7.40
C LEU A 33 -0.13 -1.00 7.27
N ARG A 34 -0.22 -1.76 8.35
CA ARG A 34 0.06 -3.20 8.35
C ARG A 34 -1.25 -3.96 8.49
N LEU A 35 -1.48 -4.92 7.60
CA LEU A 35 -2.65 -5.78 7.69
C LEU A 35 -2.34 -6.95 8.61
N GLU A 36 -3.00 -7.00 9.76
CA GLU A 36 -2.97 -8.14 10.68
C GLU A 36 -4.08 -9.14 10.31
N ALA A 37 -3.96 -10.39 10.78
CA ALA A 37 -4.92 -11.47 10.51
C ALA A 37 -6.20 -11.36 11.35
#